data_AF-A0A1H2IE16-F1
#
_entry.id   AF-A0A1H2IE16-F1
#
_cell.length_a   1.000
_cell.length_b   1.000
_cell.length_c   1.000
_cell.angle_alpha   90.00
_cell.angle_beta   90.00
_cell.angle_gamma   90.00
#
_symmetry.space_group_name_H-M   'P 1'
#
loop_
_entity.id
_entity.type
_entity.pdbx_description
1 polymer ?
#
loop_
_entity_poly.entity_id
_entity_poly.type
_entity_poly.pdbx_seq_one_letter_code
_entity_poly.pdbx_strand_id
1 'polypeptide(L)'
;MVDLADRTLQLLADVLDDLERTRVANEARLRQLTRTDADSDGLERGFGLDLAHPDVQRLAGIVDAIAQLEHQATLNVQRQLRTHPLGSWAAAQRGVGEKQAARLLAAVGDPYWNDLHDRPRTVGELWQYCGHGDPARSRKRRGSPIEHSPEAKTRVHLVALSMLKAGNRAAYDDRRAVTFDRTHREPCVRCGPSGKPAPAGSEWSLGHRHADALRVLGKQGLLLPLWLAAREIHDVGP
;
A
#
# COMPACT_ATOMS: atom_id res chain seq x y z
N MET A 1 16.80 -24.12 -4.78
CA MET A 1 16.35 -22.91 -4.07
C MET A 1 15.00 -22.55 -4.65
N VAL A 2 13.95 -22.46 -3.83
CA VAL A 2 12.62 -22.07 -4.30
C VAL A 2 12.67 -20.59 -4.60
N ASP A 3 12.47 -20.20 -5.86
CA ASP A 3 12.38 -18.78 -6.23
C ASP A 3 10.98 -18.28 -5.85
N LEU A 4 10.90 -17.41 -4.84
CA LEU A 4 9.64 -16.75 -4.44
C LEU A 4 9.43 -15.42 -5.17
N ALA A 5 10.35 -14.99 -6.04
CA ALA A 5 10.20 -13.84 -6.90
C ALA A 5 9.42 -14.21 -8.18
N ASP A 6 8.11 -14.39 -8.05
CA ASP A 6 7.24 -14.75 -9.17
C ASP A 6 7.07 -13.59 -10.17
N ARG A 7 7.81 -13.67 -11.28
CA ARG A 7 7.77 -12.69 -12.38
C ARG A 7 6.42 -12.62 -13.08
N THR A 8 5.66 -13.71 -13.09
CA THR A 8 4.31 -13.72 -13.67
C THR A 8 3.36 -12.95 -12.76
N LEU A 9 3.44 -13.16 -11.45
CA LEU A 9 2.66 -12.40 -10.46
C LEU A 9 3.00 -10.91 -10.53
N GLN A 10 4.29 -10.56 -10.71
CA GLN A 10 4.74 -9.19 -10.90
C GLN A 10 4.08 -8.54 -12.13
N LEU A 11 4.18 -9.18 -13.30
CA LEU A 11 3.59 -8.65 -14.53
C LEU A 11 2.06 -8.50 -14.44
N LEU A 12 1.38 -9.48 -13.83
CA LEU A 12 -0.07 -9.41 -13.63
C LEU A 12 -0.46 -8.26 -12.68
N ALA A 13 0.32 -8.01 -11.63
CA ALA A 13 0.11 -6.88 -10.72
C ALA A 13 0.30 -5.53 -11.42
N ASP A 14 1.31 -5.41 -12.29
CA ASP A 14 1.56 -4.21 -13.10
C ASP A 14 0.39 -3.91 -14.05
N VAL A 15 -0.10 -4.93 -14.76
CA VAL A 15 -1.29 -4.80 -15.64
C VAL A 15 -2.51 -4.34 -14.85
N LEU A 16 -2.73 -4.88 -13.65
CA LEU A 16 -3.84 -4.47 -12.80
C LEU A 16 -3.69 -3.01 -12.32
N ASP A 17 -2.48 -2.58 -11.98
CA ASP A 17 -2.18 -1.18 -11.64
C ASP A 17 -2.45 -0.22 -12.81
N ASP A 18 -2.04 -0.59 -14.02
CA ASP A 18 -2.28 0.19 -15.23
C ASP A 18 -3.78 0.35 -15.55
N LEU A 19 -4.55 -0.73 -15.41
CA LEU A 19 -6.00 -0.69 -15.62
C LEU A 19 -6.69 0.15 -14.55
N GLU A 20 -6.32 0.02 -13.28
CA GLU A 20 -6.87 0.86 -12.20
C GLU A 20 -6.58 2.35 -12.43
N ARG A 21 -5.34 2.70 -12.79
CA ARG A 21 -4.96 4.09 -13.10
C ARG A 21 -5.77 4.63 -14.27
N THR A 22 -5.88 3.84 -15.34
CA THR A 22 -6.63 4.21 -16.54
C THR A 22 -8.12 4.37 -16.23
N ARG A 23 -8.72 3.49 -15.43
CA ARG A 23 -10.13 3.62 -15.00
C ARG A 23 -10.35 4.89 -14.21
N VAL A 24 -9.57 5.12 -13.16
CA VAL A 24 -9.71 6.30 -12.27
C VAL A 24 -9.57 7.60 -13.07
N ALA A 25 -8.63 7.66 -14.01
CA ALA A 25 -8.46 8.82 -14.88
C ALA A 25 -9.69 9.06 -15.76
N ASN A 26 -10.28 8.01 -16.34
CA ASN A 26 -11.47 8.14 -17.18
C ASN A 26 -12.74 8.44 -16.37
N GLU A 27 -12.87 7.91 -15.16
CA GLU A 27 -13.94 8.31 -14.24
C GLU A 27 -13.84 9.78 -13.83
N ALA A 28 -12.62 10.28 -13.59
CA ALA A 28 -12.42 11.69 -13.31
C ALA A 28 -12.84 12.57 -14.50
N ARG A 29 -12.53 12.16 -15.73
CA ARG A 29 -12.99 12.83 -16.95
C ARG A 29 -14.50 12.77 -17.11
N LEU A 30 -15.11 11.62 -16.84
CA LEU A 30 -16.57 11.46 -16.88
C LEU A 30 -17.25 12.41 -15.88
N ARG A 31 -16.74 12.46 -14.63
CA ARG A 31 -17.21 13.43 -13.63
C ARG A 31 -17.04 14.87 -14.09
N GLN A 32 -15.94 15.21 -14.79
CA GLN A 32 -15.73 16.55 -15.35
C GLN A 32 -16.82 16.93 -16.36
N LEU A 33 -17.28 15.99 -17.19
CA LEU A 33 -18.33 16.26 -18.19
C LEU A 33 -19.67 16.62 -17.52
N THR A 34 -20.03 15.93 -16.44
CA THR A 34 -21.36 16.02 -15.82
C THR A 34 -21.43 16.98 -14.64
N ARG A 35 -20.29 17.39 -14.08
CA ARG A 35 -20.26 18.25 -12.90
C ARG A 35 -20.85 19.63 -13.21
N THR A 36 -21.72 20.09 -12.32
CA THR A 36 -22.37 21.41 -12.36
C THR A 36 -21.94 22.31 -11.20
N ASP A 37 -21.43 21.74 -10.11
CA ASP A 37 -21.09 22.52 -8.91
C ASP A 37 -19.76 23.25 -9.03
N ALA A 38 -19.72 24.48 -8.51
CA ALA A 38 -18.50 25.24 -8.30
C ALA A 38 -17.49 24.48 -7.43
N ASP A 39 -16.20 24.66 -7.71
CA ASP A 39 -15.10 24.20 -6.86
C ASP A 39 -15.04 24.99 -5.53
N SER A 40 -14.19 24.55 -4.61
CA SER A 40 -13.96 25.23 -3.32
C SER A 40 -13.41 26.67 -3.47
N ASP A 41 -12.94 27.02 -4.67
CA ASP A 41 -12.49 28.36 -5.06
C ASP A 41 -13.60 29.18 -5.76
N GLY A 42 -14.81 28.63 -5.86
CA GLY A 42 -15.97 29.25 -6.51
C GLY A 42 -15.98 29.14 -8.04
N LEU A 43 -15.02 28.45 -8.66
CA LEU A 43 -14.95 28.31 -10.12
C LEU A 43 -15.71 27.08 -10.61
N GLU A 44 -16.57 27.26 -11.61
CA GLU A 44 -17.23 26.16 -12.32
C GLU A 44 -16.28 25.64 -13.41
N ARG A 45 -15.74 24.43 -13.19
CA ARG A 45 -14.84 23.75 -14.14
C ARG A 45 -15.49 22.57 -14.87
N GLY A 46 -16.71 22.19 -14.49
CA GLY A 46 -17.46 21.12 -15.15
C GLY A 46 -18.17 21.61 -16.41
N PHE A 47 -18.48 20.70 -17.33
CA PHE A 47 -19.15 21.06 -18.58
C PHE A 47 -20.69 21.02 -18.49
N GLY A 48 -21.25 20.56 -17.36
CA GLY A 48 -22.70 20.54 -17.11
C GLY A 48 -23.51 19.71 -18.11
N LEU A 49 -22.88 18.74 -18.78
CA LEU A 49 -23.58 17.89 -19.74
C LEU A 49 -24.51 16.91 -19.01
N ASP A 50 -25.70 16.73 -19.58
CA ASP A 50 -26.67 15.76 -19.08
C ASP A 50 -26.20 14.32 -19.30
N LEU A 51 -26.67 13.39 -18.46
CA LEU A 51 -26.34 11.96 -18.55
C LEU A 51 -26.83 11.31 -19.86
N ALA A 52 -27.87 11.86 -20.50
CA ALA A 52 -28.35 11.42 -21.81
C ALA A 52 -27.50 11.96 -22.97
N HIS A 53 -26.55 12.86 -22.73
CA HIS A 53 -25.70 13.41 -23.78
C HIS A 53 -24.88 12.29 -24.44
N PRO A 54 -24.84 12.18 -25.79
CA PRO A 54 -24.16 11.08 -26.47
C PRO A 54 -22.68 10.92 -26.07
N ASP A 55 -21.95 12.02 -25.84
CA ASP A 55 -20.55 11.97 -25.39
C ASP A 55 -20.39 11.43 -23.98
N VAL A 56 -21.31 11.77 -23.08
CA VAL A 56 -21.31 11.26 -21.71
C VAL A 56 -21.57 9.76 -21.73
N GLN A 57 -22.54 9.31 -22.53
CA GLN A 57 -22.85 7.89 -22.71
C GLN A 57 -21.67 7.11 -23.34
N ARG A 58 -21.00 7.69 -24.35
CA ARG A 58 -19.81 7.07 -24.95
C ARG A 58 -18.68 6.90 -23.94
N LEU A 59 -18.37 7.94 -23.16
CA LEU A 59 -17.32 7.85 -22.15
C LEU A 59 -17.70 6.91 -21.00
N ALA A 60 -18.97 6.88 -20.58
CA ALA A 60 -19.47 5.93 -19.60
C ALA A 60 -19.26 4.48 -20.07
N GLY A 61 -19.60 4.17 -21.34
CA GLY A 61 -19.34 2.84 -21.91
C GLY A 61 -17.86 2.45 -21.94
N ILE A 62 -16.95 3.41 -22.15
CA ILE A 62 -15.50 3.17 -22.07
C ILE A 62 -15.08 2.87 -20.63
N VAL A 63 -15.58 3.64 -19.66
CA VAL A 63 -15.30 3.41 -18.23
C VAL A 63 -15.78 2.02 -17.81
N ASP A 64 -16.98 1.61 -18.23
CA ASP A 64 -17.52 0.29 -17.94
C ASP A 64 -16.67 -0.83 -18.55
N ALA A 65 -16.23 -0.68 -19.80
CA ALA A 65 -15.34 -1.65 -20.45
C ALA A 65 -14.00 -1.78 -19.71
N ILE A 66 -13.40 -0.66 -19.26
CA ILE A 66 -12.17 -0.70 -18.47
C ILE A 66 -12.42 -1.36 -17.11
N ALA A 67 -13.55 -1.10 -16.45
CA ALA A 67 -13.89 -1.73 -15.18
C ALA A 67 -14.02 -3.25 -15.30
N GLN A 68 -14.58 -3.76 -16.40
CA GLN A 68 -14.63 -5.19 -16.69
C GLN A 68 -13.23 -5.79 -16.89
N LEU A 69 -12.34 -5.10 -17.61
CA LEU A 69 -10.94 -5.52 -17.78
C LEU A 69 -10.19 -5.52 -16.46
N GLU A 70 -10.36 -4.49 -15.62
CA GLU A 70 -9.79 -4.42 -14.27
C GLU A 70 -10.25 -5.60 -13.40
N HIS A 71 -11.54 -5.97 -13.49
CA HIS A 71 -12.08 -7.12 -12.79
C HIS A 71 -11.39 -8.42 -13.24
N GLN A 72 -11.23 -8.64 -14.55
CA GLN A 72 -10.52 -9.81 -15.06
C GLN A 72 -9.05 -9.84 -14.65
N ALA A 73 -8.35 -8.70 -14.69
CA ALA A 73 -6.99 -8.59 -14.21
C ALA A 73 -6.89 -8.91 -12.70
N THR A 74 -7.87 -8.46 -11.90
CA THR A 74 -7.97 -8.81 -10.48
C THR A 74 -8.08 -10.33 -10.29
N LEU A 75 -8.96 -11.00 -11.03
CA LEU A 75 -9.12 -12.46 -10.96
C LEU A 75 -7.85 -13.21 -11.36
N ASN A 76 -7.13 -12.73 -12.37
CA ASN A 76 -5.88 -13.34 -12.82
C ASN A 76 -4.77 -13.24 -11.77
N VAL A 77 -4.60 -12.05 -11.16
CA VAL A 77 -3.66 -11.83 -10.06
C VAL A 77 -3.98 -12.74 -8.86
N GLN A 78 -5.27 -12.86 -8.51
CA GLN A 78 -5.70 -13.74 -7.43
C GLN A 78 -5.45 -15.22 -7.75
N ARG A 79 -5.72 -15.65 -8.99
CA ARG A 79 -5.45 -17.02 -9.42
C ARG A 79 -3.96 -17.35 -9.34
N GLN A 80 -3.09 -16.44 -9.78
CA GLN A 80 -1.64 -16.62 -9.68
C GLN A 80 -1.16 -16.67 -8.23
N LEU A 81 -1.71 -15.83 -7.34
CA LEU A 81 -1.38 -15.90 -5.91
C LEU A 81 -1.74 -17.26 -5.31
N ARG A 82 -2.85 -17.88 -5.71
CA ARG A 82 -3.26 -19.19 -5.17
C ARG A 82 -2.30 -20.32 -5.56
N THR A 83 -1.57 -20.18 -6.68
CA THR A 83 -0.52 -21.12 -7.09
C THR A 83 0.85 -20.76 -6.53
N HIS A 84 1.02 -19.54 -6.01
CA HIS A 84 2.25 -19.08 -5.41
C HIS A 84 2.55 -19.85 -4.10
N PRO A 85 3.81 -20.17 -3.76
CA PRO A 85 4.15 -20.88 -2.52
C PRO A 85 3.65 -20.19 -1.23
N LEU A 86 3.62 -18.85 -1.22
CA LEU A 86 3.05 -18.04 -0.13
C LEU A 86 1.52 -17.82 -0.21
N GLY A 87 0.84 -18.47 -1.16
CA GLY A 87 -0.61 -18.34 -1.37
C GLY A 87 -1.42 -18.85 -0.18
N SER A 88 -1.03 -19.99 0.39
CA SER A 88 -1.66 -20.58 1.58
C SER A 88 -1.50 -19.67 2.80
N TRP A 89 -0.31 -19.09 2.99
CA TRP A 89 -0.06 -18.09 4.02
C TRP A 89 -0.99 -16.88 3.86
N ALA A 90 -1.09 -16.34 2.64
CA ALA A 90 -1.92 -15.16 2.37
C ALA A 90 -3.41 -15.43 2.64
N ALA A 91 -3.91 -16.61 2.26
CA ALA A 91 -5.28 -17.03 2.52
C ALA A 91 -5.59 -17.19 4.02
N ALA A 92 -4.61 -17.61 4.82
CA ALA A 92 -4.76 -17.74 6.27
C ALA A 92 -4.80 -16.39 7.01
N GLN A 93 -4.32 -15.30 6.40
CA GLN A 93 -4.25 -14.00 7.07
C GLN A 93 -5.57 -13.23 7.01
N ARG A 94 -6.16 -12.99 8.17
CA ARG A 94 -7.36 -12.14 8.30
C ARG A 94 -7.05 -10.70 7.91
N GLY A 95 -7.76 -10.21 6.89
CA GLY A 95 -7.74 -8.81 6.46
C GLY A 95 -6.61 -8.40 5.51
N VAL A 96 -5.79 -9.34 5.02
CA VAL A 96 -4.81 -9.04 3.96
C VAL A 96 -5.50 -8.97 2.60
N GLY A 97 -6.30 -9.99 2.26
CA GLY A 97 -7.01 -10.10 0.99
C GLY A 97 -6.08 -10.45 -0.19
N GLU A 98 -6.51 -11.37 -1.05
CA GLU A 98 -5.66 -11.91 -2.12
C GLU A 98 -5.11 -10.83 -3.07
N LYS A 99 -5.95 -9.87 -3.49
CA LYS A 99 -5.52 -8.78 -4.39
C LYS A 99 -4.36 -7.96 -3.81
N GLN A 100 -4.42 -7.62 -2.53
CA GLN A 100 -3.37 -6.81 -1.89
C GLN A 100 -2.16 -7.66 -1.49
N ALA A 101 -2.35 -8.92 -1.08
CA ALA A 101 -1.26 -9.87 -0.85
C ALA A 101 -0.42 -10.07 -2.12
N ALA A 102 -1.08 -10.31 -3.26
CA ALA A 102 -0.43 -10.49 -4.55
C ALA A 102 0.40 -9.28 -4.96
N ARG A 103 -0.17 -8.08 -4.86
CA ARG A 103 0.53 -6.81 -5.14
C ARG A 103 1.68 -6.53 -4.18
N LEU A 104 1.55 -6.91 -2.91
CA LEU A 104 2.65 -6.81 -1.95
C LEU A 104 3.80 -7.74 -2.34
N LEU A 105 3.51 -9.00 -2.67
CA LEU A 105 4.52 -9.96 -3.12
C LEU A 105 5.18 -9.53 -4.42
N ALA A 106 4.41 -9.05 -5.40
CA ALA A 106 4.93 -8.47 -6.63
C ALA A 106 5.92 -7.31 -6.38
N ALA A 107 5.60 -6.41 -5.45
CA ALA A 107 6.46 -5.26 -5.13
C ALA A 107 7.69 -5.62 -4.27
N VAL A 108 7.60 -6.70 -3.48
CA VAL A 108 8.67 -7.16 -2.58
C VAL A 108 9.62 -8.14 -3.27
N GLY A 109 9.12 -8.94 -4.21
CA GLY A 109 9.80 -10.14 -4.68
C GLY A 109 9.85 -11.19 -3.57
N ASP A 110 11.03 -11.80 -3.38
CA ASP A 110 11.25 -12.74 -2.29
C ASP A 110 11.31 -12.00 -0.92
N PRO A 111 10.39 -12.30 0.02
CA PRO A 111 10.42 -11.68 1.34
C PRO A 111 11.56 -12.13 2.24
N TYR A 112 12.31 -13.18 1.91
CA TYR A 112 13.42 -13.73 2.68
C TYR A 112 14.77 -13.66 1.96
N TRP A 113 14.82 -13.67 0.63
CA TRP A 113 16.08 -13.59 -0.13
C TRP A 113 16.44 -12.16 -0.54
N ASN A 114 17.75 -11.86 -0.63
CA ASN A 114 18.28 -10.59 -1.11
C ASN A 114 19.10 -10.83 -2.39
N ASP A 115 18.48 -10.63 -3.55
CA ASP A 115 19.11 -10.81 -4.86
C ASP A 115 20.37 -9.95 -5.07
N LEU A 116 20.41 -8.75 -4.48
CA LEU A 116 21.54 -7.82 -4.65
C LEU A 116 22.82 -8.33 -3.96
N HIS A 117 22.66 -9.07 -2.86
CA HIS A 117 23.77 -9.57 -2.04
C HIS A 117 23.86 -11.10 -2.05
N ASP A 118 23.02 -11.75 -2.84
CA ASP A 118 22.91 -13.20 -2.99
C ASP A 118 22.94 -13.95 -1.65
N ARG A 119 22.09 -13.51 -0.71
CA ARG A 119 22.00 -14.08 0.64
C ARG A 119 20.61 -13.90 1.25
N PRO A 120 20.28 -14.63 2.32
CA PRO A 120 19.13 -14.31 3.15
C PRO A 120 19.15 -12.86 3.64
N ARG A 121 18.00 -12.19 3.55
CA ARG A 121 17.75 -10.88 4.12
C ARG A 121 17.33 -11.02 5.59
N THR A 122 17.78 -10.10 6.42
CA THR A 122 17.21 -9.95 7.76
C THR A 122 15.82 -9.34 7.69
N VAL A 123 14.97 -9.57 8.70
CA VAL A 123 13.67 -8.90 8.79
C VAL A 123 13.80 -7.36 8.81
N GLY A 124 14.90 -6.83 9.37
CA GLY A 124 15.20 -5.40 9.37
C GLY A 124 15.46 -4.85 7.96
N GLU A 125 16.10 -5.64 7.09
CA GLU A 125 16.31 -5.28 5.68
C GLU A 125 15.00 -5.31 4.89
N LEU A 126 14.10 -6.27 5.15
CA LEU A 126 12.75 -6.24 4.58
C LEU A 126 11.97 -5.00 5.04
N TRP A 127 12.01 -4.69 6.33
CA TRP A 127 11.40 -3.47 6.85
C TRP A 127 11.98 -2.22 6.20
N GLN A 128 13.30 -2.14 6.03
CA GLN A 128 13.95 -1.01 5.37
C GLN A 128 13.48 -0.88 3.91
N TYR A 129 13.48 -1.98 3.14
CA TYR A 129 13.00 -2.01 1.76
C TYR A 129 11.55 -1.55 1.62
N CYS A 130 10.68 -1.94 2.55
CA CYS A 130 9.29 -1.48 2.58
C CYS A 130 9.12 -0.07 3.18
N GLY A 131 10.18 0.64 3.58
CA GLY A 131 10.11 1.98 4.18
C GLY A 131 9.64 2.01 5.64
N HIS A 132 9.65 0.85 6.30
CA HIS A 132 9.35 0.61 7.72
C HIS A 132 10.59 0.46 8.62
N GLY A 133 11.80 0.61 8.04
CA GLY A 133 13.08 0.58 8.74
C GLY A 133 13.48 1.89 9.42
N ASP A 134 14.75 2.26 9.34
CA ASP A 134 15.28 3.48 9.96
C ASP A 134 14.83 4.73 9.18
N PRO A 135 14.13 5.69 9.82
CA PRO A 135 13.76 6.96 9.20
C PRO A 135 14.95 7.77 8.66
N ALA A 136 16.14 7.67 9.27
CA ALA A 136 17.32 8.42 8.84
C ALA A 136 17.81 7.96 7.45
N ARG A 137 17.72 6.65 7.18
CA ARG A 137 18.01 6.01 5.90
C ARG A 137 16.90 6.21 4.86
N SER A 138 15.68 6.44 5.32
CA SER A 138 14.50 6.61 4.45
C SER A 138 14.28 8.05 3.96
N ARG A 139 15.06 9.04 4.45
CA ARG A 139 14.94 10.44 4.04
C ARG A 139 15.59 10.64 2.66
N LYS A 140 14.80 11.10 1.69
CA LYS A 140 15.31 11.51 0.37
C LYS A 140 16.31 12.65 0.55
N ARG A 141 17.57 12.41 0.20
CA ARG A 141 18.59 13.46 0.07
C ARG A 141 18.65 13.90 -1.38
N ARG A 142 18.89 15.18 -1.63
CA ARG A 142 19.02 15.71 -2.99
C ARG A 142 20.17 14.97 -3.70
N GLY A 143 19.88 14.35 -4.84
CA GLY A 143 20.85 13.60 -5.63
C GLY A 143 21.06 12.14 -5.19
N SER A 144 20.41 11.66 -4.13
CA SER A 144 20.52 10.25 -3.69
C SER A 144 19.26 9.45 -4.05
N PRO A 145 19.40 8.19 -4.47
CA PRO A 145 18.27 7.29 -4.64
C PRO A 145 17.57 7.06 -3.30
N ILE A 146 16.26 6.80 -3.33
CA ILE A 146 15.49 6.45 -2.15
C ILE A 146 15.81 4.98 -1.81
N GLU A 147 16.26 4.70 -0.60
CA GLU A 147 16.66 3.35 -0.16
C GLU A 147 15.49 2.37 0.08
N HIS A 148 14.25 2.79 -0.17
CA HIS A 148 13.06 1.95 -0.01
C HIS A 148 12.20 2.01 -1.27
N SER A 149 11.46 0.92 -1.53
CA SER A 149 10.45 0.87 -2.59
C SER A 149 9.21 1.67 -2.14
N PRO A 150 8.87 2.79 -2.82
CA PRO A 150 7.66 3.56 -2.51
C PRO A 150 6.39 2.73 -2.71
N GLU A 151 6.43 1.81 -3.67
CA GLU A 151 5.34 0.90 -3.96
C GLU A 151 5.14 -0.09 -2.81
N ALA A 152 6.18 -0.83 -2.42
CA ALA A 152 6.09 -1.79 -1.31
C ALA A 152 5.62 -1.11 -0.02
N LYS A 153 6.11 0.11 0.26
CA LYS A 153 5.64 0.93 1.39
C LYS A 153 4.15 1.21 1.33
N THR A 154 3.65 1.57 0.15
CA THR A 154 2.22 1.86 -0.06
C THR A 154 1.39 0.58 0.12
N ARG A 155 1.85 -0.56 -0.43
CA ARG A 155 1.18 -1.85 -0.27
C ARG A 155 1.09 -2.27 1.19
N VAL A 156 2.19 -2.17 1.95
CA VAL A 156 2.19 -2.47 3.40
C VAL A 156 1.19 -1.60 4.14
N HIS A 157 1.12 -0.30 3.83
CA HIS A 157 0.14 0.59 4.46
C HIS A 157 -1.31 0.19 4.17
N LEU A 158 -1.64 -0.09 2.90
CA LEU A 158 -2.99 -0.50 2.48
C LEU A 158 -3.39 -1.85 3.10
N VAL A 159 -2.47 -2.81 3.16
CA VAL A 159 -2.71 -4.10 3.81
C VAL A 159 -2.92 -3.91 5.32
N ALA A 160 -2.05 -3.13 6.00
CA ALA A 160 -2.20 -2.87 7.43
C ALA A 160 -3.54 -2.18 7.76
N LEU A 161 -4.00 -1.25 6.92
CA LEU A 161 -5.33 -0.65 7.05
C LEU A 161 -6.45 -1.69 6.92
N SER A 162 -6.37 -2.58 5.93
CA SER A 162 -7.35 -3.66 5.74
C SER A 162 -7.36 -4.64 6.90
N MET A 163 -6.19 -5.01 7.43
CA MET A 163 -6.04 -5.84 8.63
C MET A 163 -6.69 -5.18 9.85
N LEU A 164 -6.44 -3.88 10.06
CA LEU A 164 -7.06 -3.11 11.14
C LEU A 164 -8.60 -3.14 11.02
N LYS A 165 -9.14 -2.85 9.83
CA LYS A 165 -10.59 -2.87 9.56
C LYS A 165 -11.20 -4.26 9.73
N ALA A 166 -10.46 -5.31 9.43
CA ALA A 166 -10.89 -6.68 9.63
C ALA A 166 -10.85 -7.13 11.10
N GLY A 167 -10.28 -6.33 12.02
CA GLY A 167 -10.20 -6.64 13.45
C GLY A 167 -8.86 -7.22 13.90
N ASN A 168 -7.84 -7.27 13.05
CA ASN A 168 -6.48 -7.64 13.47
C ASN A 168 -5.79 -6.41 14.11
N ARG A 169 -6.09 -6.19 15.39
CA ARG A 169 -5.77 -4.93 16.08
C ARG A 169 -4.73 -5.01 17.18
N ALA A 170 -4.34 -6.20 17.65
CA ALA A 170 -3.50 -6.37 18.85
C ALA A 170 -2.25 -5.48 18.83
N ALA A 171 -1.37 -5.64 17.83
CA ALA A 171 -0.16 -4.82 17.71
C ALA A 171 -0.42 -3.31 17.53
N TYR A 172 -1.57 -2.95 16.94
CA TYR A 172 -1.97 -1.56 16.78
C TYR A 172 -2.44 -0.95 18.12
N ASP A 173 -3.29 -1.67 18.86
CA ASP A 173 -3.85 -1.22 20.13
C ASP A 173 -2.77 -1.18 21.22
N ASP A 174 -1.89 -2.19 21.27
CA ASP A 174 -0.70 -2.20 22.16
C ASP A 174 0.18 -0.98 21.89
N ARG A 175 0.41 -0.66 20.60
CA ARG A 175 1.21 0.50 20.24
C ARG A 175 0.51 1.82 20.57
N ARG A 176 -0.81 1.89 20.41
CA ARG A 176 -1.62 3.06 20.80
C ARG A 176 -1.56 3.30 22.30
N ALA A 177 -1.61 2.26 23.12
CA ALA A 177 -1.46 2.36 24.57
C ALA A 177 -0.09 2.94 24.95
N VAL A 178 0.99 2.42 24.37
CA VAL A 178 2.36 2.91 24.63
C VAL A 178 2.56 4.35 24.16
N THR A 179 1.91 4.76 23.07
CA THR A 179 2.08 6.12 22.50
C THR A 179 1.05 7.12 22.99
N PHE A 180 0.15 6.73 23.89
CA PHE A 180 -0.91 7.59 24.38
C PHE A 180 -0.34 8.85 25.05
N ASP A 181 0.58 8.71 26.01
CA ASP A 181 1.17 9.87 26.71
C ASP A 181 2.48 10.34 26.08
N ARG A 182 2.73 9.99 24.82
CA ARG A 182 4.00 10.34 24.18
C ARG A 182 4.03 11.80 23.77
N THR A 183 5.08 12.49 24.20
CA THR A 183 5.35 13.87 23.82
C THR A 183 6.44 13.96 22.76
N HIS A 184 6.44 15.06 22.03
CA HIS A 184 7.45 15.40 21.04
C HIS A 184 8.77 15.73 21.74
N ARG A 185 9.87 15.06 21.34
CA ARG A 185 11.22 15.46 21.79
C ARG A 185 11.73 16.69 21.03
N GLU A 186 11.27 16.86 19.80
CA GLU A 186 11.66 17.92 18.87
C GLU A 186 10.42 18.47 18.15
N PRO A 187 10.47 19.68 17.59
CA PRO A 187 9.36 20.23 16.82
C PRO A 187 8.89 19.30 15.70
N CYS A 188 7.58 19.06 15.61
CA CYS A 188 7.00 18.07 14.69
C CYS A 188 6.11 18.72 13.64
N VAL A 189 6.59 18.73 12.39
CA VAL A 189 5.87 19.25 11.21
C VAL A 189 4.61 18.45 10.86
N ARG A 190 4.45 17.23 11.41
CA ARG A 190 3.31 16.35 11.12
C ARG A 190 2.14 16.53 12.08
N CYS A 191 2.39 17.09 13.26
CA CYS A 191 1.37 17.28 14.29
C CYS A 191 0.83 18.71 14.34
N GLY A 192 1.60 19.68 13.84
CA GLY A 192 1.17 21.06 13.77
C GLY A 192 0.58 21.42 12.40
N PRO A 193 -0.13 22.55 12.28
CA PRO A 193 -0.58 23.08 11.00
C PRO A 193 0.58 23.28 10.01
N SER A 194 0.27 23.34 8.72
CA SER A 194 1.27 23.66 7.69
C SER A 194 2.01 24.95 8.04
N GLY A 195 3.35 24.91 8.06
CA GLY A 195 4.21 26.03 8.44
C GLY A 195 4.31 26.31 9.95
N LYS A 196 3.58 25.58 10.82
CA LYS A 196 3.58 25.76 12.28
C LYS A 196 3.77 24.40 12.99
N PRO A 197 5.00 23.90 13.11
CA PRO A 197 5.28 22.59 13.73
C PRO A 197 4.81 22.54 15.20
N ALA A 198 4.35 21.38 15.67
CA ALA A 198 4.03 21.20 17.08
C ALA A 198 5.31 21.30 17.93
N PRO A 199 5.34 22.07 19.03
CA PRO A 199 6.57 22.32 19.80
C PRO A 199 7.04 21.06 20.55
N ALA A 200 8.33 21.01 20.89
CA ALA A 200 8.84 20.00 21.81
C ALA A 200 8.09 20.07 23.16
N GLY A 201 7.91 18.92 23.81
CA GLY A 201 7.09 18.78 25.02
C GLY A 201 5.59 18.66 24.76
N SER A 202 5.07 19.07 23.60
CA SER A 202 3.65 18.88 23.26
C SER A 202 3.33 17.40 23.01
N GLU A 203 2.10 17.01 23.29
CA GLU A 203 1.62 15.66 23.00
C GLU A 203 1.60 15.35 21.50
N TRP A 204 1.75 14.06 21.15
CA TRP A 204 1.50 13.60 19.79
C TRP A 204 0.04 13.79 19.41
N SER A 205 -0.21 14.28 18.19
CA SER A 205 -1.58 14.34 17.65
C SER A 205 -2.16 12.93 17.47
N LEU A 206 -3.49 12.82 17.48
CA LEU A 206 -4.17 11.54 17.23
C LEU A 206 -3.76 10.91 15.89
N GLY A 207 -3.58 11.74 14.85
CA GLY A 207 -3.11 11.29 13.54
C GLY A 207 -1.69 10.72 13.57
N HIS A 208 -0.78 11.33 14.35
CA HIS A 208 0.59 10.81 14.49
C HIS A 208 0.61 9.49 15.28
N ARG A 209 -0.14 9.41 16.40
CA ARG A 209 -0.30 8.15 17.16
C ARG A 209 -0.87 7.04 16.28
N HIS A 210 -1.88 7.34 15.47
CA HIS A 210 -2.48 6.39 14.52
C HIS A 210 -1.49 5.91 13.46
N ALA A 211 -0.74 6.82 12.83
CA ALA A 211 0.25 6.48 11.80
C ALA A 211 1.40 5.62 12.35
N ASP A 212 1.87 5.90 13.56
CA ASP A 212 2.90 5.11 14.22
C ASP A 212 2.39 3.71 14.60
N ALA A 213 1.17 3.60 15.11
CA ALA A 213 0.54 2.31 15.40
C ALA A 213 0.31 1.47 14.14
N LEU A 214 -0.16 2.07 13.04
CA LEU A 214 -0.26 1.39 11.74
C LEU A 214 1.11 0.95 11.21
N ARG A 215 2.16 1.74 11.42
CA ARG A 215 3.53 1.36 11.05
C ARG A 215 3.96 0.11 11.81
N VAL A 216 3.64 0.00 13.10
CA VAL A 216 3.94 -1.18 13.92
C VAL A 216 3.11 -2.39 13.48
N LEU A 217 1.82 -2.21 13.21
CA LEU A 217 0.98 -3.28 12.65
C LEU A 217 1.55 -3.81 11.32
N GLY A 218 1.97 -2.95 10.41
CA GLY A 218 2.62 -3.37 9.16
C GLY A 218 3.94 -4.12 9.39
N LYS A 219 4.73 -3.77 10.40
CA LYS A 219 5.99 -4.47 10.71
C LYS A 219 5.76 -5.84 11.36
N GLN A 220 4.99 -5.86 12.43
CA GLN A 220 4.85 -7.00 13.32
C GLN A 220 3.70 -7.91 12.93
N GLY A 221 2.58 -7.35 12.46
CA GLY A 221 1.42 -8.12 12.04
C GLY A 221 1.50 -8.62 10.60
N LEU A 222 2.30 -7.99 9.74
CA LEU A 222 2.38 -8.34 8.31
C LEU A 222 3.78 -8.78 7.88
N LEU A 223 4.77 -7.88 7.90
CA LEU A 223 6.08 -8.14 7.30
C LEU A 223 6.88 -9.21 8.02
N LEU A 224 6.84 -9.26 9.36
CA LEU A 224 7.53 -10.30 10.12
C LEU A 224 6.92 -11.70 9.85
N PRO A 225 5.60 -11.91 9.96
CA PRO A 225 4.98 -13.19 9.59
C PRO A 225 5.24 -13.60 8.13
N LEU A 226 5.22 -12.63 7.20
CA LEU A 226 5.54 -12.88 5.79
C LEU A 226 6.99 -13.35 5.61
N TRP A 227 7.94 -12.67 6.26
CA TRP A 227 9.36 -13.05 6.24
C TRP A 227 9.58 -14.43 6.83
N LEU A 228 8.91 -14.77 7.93
CA LEU A 228 9.00 -16.08 8.58
C LEU A 228 8.46 -17.20 7.68
N ALA A 229 7.31 -16.98 7.03
CA ALA A 229 6.72 -17.93 6.10
C ALA A 229 7.61 -18.15 4.87
N ALA A 230 8.22 -17.10 4.32
CA ALA A 230 9.18 -17.21 3.23
C ALA A 230 10.44 -17.98 3.66
N ARG A 231 10.97 -17.69 4.86
CA ARG A 231 12.10 -18.43 5.42
C ARG A 231 11.82 -19.92 5.55
N GLU A 232 10.66 -20.27 6.09
CA GLU A 232 10.26 -21.67 6.28
C GLU A 232 10.26 -22.45 4.95
N ILE A 233 9.76 -21.84 3.87
CA ILE A 233 9.78 -22.44 2.53
C ILE A 233 11.22 -22.65 2.03
N HIS A 234 12.12 -21.70 2.29
CA HIS A 234 13.54 -21.83 1.93
C HIS A 234 14.26 -22.90 2.75
N ASP A 235 13.96 -23.02 4.05
CA ASP A 235 14.61 -23.95 4.97
C ASP A 235 14.16 -25.41 4.75
N VAL A 236 12.88 -25.63 4.40
CA VAL A 236 12.31 -26.98 4.23
C VAL A 236 12.57 -27.56 2.83
N GLY A 237 12.77 -26.70 1.81
CA GLY A 237 12.72 -27.13 0.41
C GLY A 237 11.28 -27.50 -0.02
N PRO A 238 11.00 -27.60 -1.34
CA PRO A 238 9.66 -27.91 -1.83
C PRO A 238 9.22 -29.34 -1.50
#